data_AF-A0A9E1UF19-F1
#
_entry.id   AF-A0A9E1UF19-F1
#
_cell.length_a   1.000
_cell.length_b   1.000
_cell.length_c   1.000
_cell.angle_alpha   90.00
_cell.angle_beta   90.00
_cell.angle_gamma   90.00
#
_symmetry.space_group_name_H-M   'P 1'
#
loop_
_entity.id
_entity.type
_entity.pdbx_description
1 polymer ?
#
loop_
_entity_poly.entity_id
_entity_poly.type
_entity_poly.pdbx_seq_one_letter_code
_entity_poly.pdbx_strand_id
1 'polypeptide(L)'
;MESFQFELLREAGVKPRHISRLLGVSRVTASNWLRGVTQPHHLIRASADELLSATRAAMEDGRLPVPDQLPLEERSVRTAATVKKYMLKANCTDESTDDGANTPELT
;
A
#
# COMPACT_ATOMS: atom_id res chain seq x y z
N MET A 1 7.71 -11.31 -14.22
CA MET A 1 7.69 -9.98 -13.59
C MET A 1 6.23 -9.65 -13.31
N GLU A 2 5.81 -9.57 -12.05
CA GLU A 2 4.43 -9.20 -11.74
C GLU A 2 4.18 -7.73 -12.12
N SER A 3 3.09 -7.51 -12.84
CA SER A 3 2.63 -6.18 -13.23
C SER A 3 2.14 -5.41 -12.00
N PHE A 4 2.45 -4.11 -11.93
CA PHE A 4 1.94 -3.23 -10.87
C PHE A 4 0.40 -3.19 -10.92
N GLN A 5 -0.25 -3.66 -9.86
CA GLN A 5 -1.72 -3.84 -9.79
C GLN A 5 -2.46 -2.51 -9.53
N PHE A 6 -2.39 -1.58 -10.48
CA PHE A 6 -2.94 -0.24 -10.30
C PHE A 6 -4.47 -0.19 -10.14
N GLU A 7 -5.20 -1.19 -10.62
CA GLU A 7 -6.67 -1.27 -10.45
C GLU A 7 -7.05 -1.43 -8.97
N LEU A 8 -6.29 -2.19 -8.18
CA LEU A 8 -6.50 -2.34 -6.74
C LEU A 8 -6.45 -0.98 -6.02
N LEU A 9 -5.49 -0.14 -6.39
CA LEU A 9 -5.37 1.21 -5.84
C LEU A 9 -6.62 2.05 -6.18
N ARG A 10 -7.16 1.93 -7.40
CA ARG A 10 -8.36 2.65 -7.83
C ARG A 10 -9.59 2.18 -7.06
N GLU A 11 -9.79 0.88 -6.93
CA GLU A 11 -10.90 0.26 -6.18
C GLU A 11 -10.88 0.67 -4.70
N ALA A 12 -9.69 0.78 -4.11
CA ALA A 12 -9.49 1.30 -2.75
C ALA A 12 -9.77 2.81 -2.59
N GLY A 13 -10.06 3.52 -3.69
CA GLY A 13 -10.27 4.96 -3.69
C GLY A 13 -8.97 5.79 -3.61
N VAL A 14 -7.81 5.18 -3.85
CA VAL A 14 -6.51 5.86 -3.90
C VAL A 14 -6.45 6.73 -5.15
N LYS A 15 -6.06 7.99 -4.96
CA LYS A 15 -5.97 9.02 -6.01
C LYS A 15 -4.52 9.44 -6.20
N PRO A 16 -4.16 10.08 -7.33
CA PRO A 16 -2.77 10.51 -7.59
C PRO A 16 -2.18 11.37 -6.47
N ARG A 17 -3.05 12.11 -5.77
CA ARG A 17 -2.69 12.94 -4.63
C ARG A 17 -2.17 12.19 -3.42
N HIS A 18 -2.69 10.99 -3.20
CA HIS A 18 -2.31 10.14 -2.08
C HIS A 18 -0.94 9.53 -2.35
N ILE A 19 -0.76 8.95 -3.53
CA ILE A 19 0.51 8.35 -3.97
C ILE A 19 1.63 9.39 -3.94
N SER A 20 1.39 10.58 -4.50
CA SER A 20 2.36 11.68 -4.48
C SER A 20 2.75 12.09 -3.06
N ARG A 21 1.79 12.14 -2.13
CA ARG A 21 2.05 12.47 -0.72
C ARG A 21 2.78 11.36 0.03
N LEU A 22 2.50 10.09 -0.29
CA LEU A 22 3.05 8.93 0.42
C LEU A 22 4.45 8.56 -0.07
N LEU A 23 4.68 8.62 -1.39
CA LEU A 23 5.91 8.14 -2.03
C LEU A 23 6.80 9.25 -2.57
N GLY A 24 6.40 10.52 -2.46
CA GLY A 24 7.19 11.67 -2.93
C GLY A 24 7.29 11.81 -4.45
N VAL A 25 6.54 11.02 -5.22
CA VAL A 25 6.49 11.13 -6.68
C VAL A 25 5.61 12.29 -7.15
N SER A 26 5.82 12.74 -8.40
CA SER A 26 4.97 13.78 -8.99
C SER A 26 3.51 13.30 -9.16
N ARG A 27 2.56 14.23 -9.15
CA ARG A 27 1.13 13.93 -9.41
C ARG A 27 0.90 13.32 -10.80
N VAL A 28 1.71 13.72 -11.78
CA VAL A 28 1.65 13.19 -13.15
C VAL A 28 2.11 11.74 -13.17
N THR A 29 3.26 11.44 -12.53
CA THR A 29 3.77 10.07 -12.39
C THR A 29 2.74 9.17 -11.71
N ALA A 30 2.20 9.60 -10.57
CA ALA A 30 1.16 8.86 -9.86
C ALA A 30 -0.10 8.64 -10.72
N SER A 31 -0.51 9.65 -11.49
CA SER A 31 -1.65 9.53 -12.41
C SER A 31 -1.37 8.55 -13.55
N ASN A 32 -0.16 8.49 -14.06
CA ASN A 32 0.21 7.55 -15.13
C ASN A 32 0.24 6.12 -14.61
N TRP A 33 0.72 5.90 -13.39
CA TRP A 33 0.64 4.59 -12.73
C TRP A 33 -0.79 4.13 -12.55
N LEU A 34 -1.68 4.98 -12.04
CA LEU A 34 -3.10 4.66 -11.87
C LEU A 34 -3.84 4.43 -13.18
N ARG A 35 -3.29 4.83 -14.33
CA ARG A 35 -3.86 4.54 -15.65
C ARG A 35 -3.18 3.36 -16.34
N GLY A 36 -2.20 2.72 -15.70
CA GLY A 36 -1.39 1.67 -16.30
C GLY A 36 -0.44 2.14 -17.41
N VAL A 37 -0.27 3.46 -17.60
CA VAL A 37 0.55 4.03 -18.68
C VAL A 37 2.04 3.82 -18.40
N THR A 38 2.44 3.93 -17.13
CA THR A 38 3.81 3.70 -16.70
C THR A 38 3.85 2.83 -15.45
N GLN A 39 5.01 2.24 -15.18
CA GLN A 39 5.27 1.40 -14.01
C GLN A 39 6.23 2.12 -13.05
N PRO A 40 6.27 1.75 -11.77
CA PRO A 40 7.28 2.23 -10.84
C PRO A 40 8.69 1.88 -11.29
N HIS A 41 9.61 2.84 -11.18
CA HIS A 41 11.03 2.63 -11.45
C HIS A 41 11.65 1.74 -10.36
N HIS A 42 12.72 0.99 -10.68
CA HIS A 42 13.31 0.01 -9.75
C HIS A 42 13.73 0.62 -8.39
N LEU A 43 14.20 1.88 -8.39
CA LEU A 43 14.60 2.60 -7.16
C LEU A 43 13.45 2.86 -6.18
N ILE A 44 12.21 2.87 -6.65
CA ILE A 44 11.01 3.14 -5.83
C ILE A 44 10.04 1.96 -5.86
N ARG A 45 10.45 0.82 -6.45
CA ARG A 45 9.61 -0.35 -6.63
C ARG A 45 9.20 -0.95 -5.29
N ALA A 46 10.15 -1.07 -4.35
CA ALA A 46 9.88 -1.55 -3.00
C ALA A 46 8.77 -0.73 -2.31
N SER A 47 8.90 0.60 -2.28
CA SER A 47 7.89 1.47 -1.66
C SER A 47 6.55 1.47 -2.40
N ALA A 48 6.54 1.25 -3.72
CA ALA A 48 5.32 1.10 -4.50
C ALA A 48 4.63 -0.26 -4.23
N ASP A 49 5.40 -1.32 -4.02
CA ASP A 49 4.90 -2.64 -3.65
C ASP A 49 4.39 -2.64 -2.18
N GLU A 50 5.06 -1.93 -1.27
CA GLU A 50 4.58 -1.65 0.09
C GLU A 50 3.23 -0.90 0.07
N LEU A 51 3.11 0.13 -0.77
CA LEU A 51 1.85 0.86 -0.96
C LEU A 51 0.73 -0.09 -1.41
N LEU A 52 1.00 -0.98 -2.37
CA LEU A 52 0.04 -1.96 -2.85
C LEU A 52 -0.37 -2.95 -1.75
N SER A 53 0.60 -3.52 -1.05
CA SER A 53 0.37 -4.47 0.05
C SER A 53 -0.46 -3.83 1.17
N ALA A 54 -0.08 -2.62 1.59
CA ALA A 54 -0.80 -1.84 2.60
C ALA A 54 -2.23 -1.50 2.18
N THR A 55 -2.43 -1.18 0.91
CA THR A 55 -3.76 -0.90 0.37
C THR A 55 -4.63 -2.15 0.36
N ARG A 56 -4.08 -3.30 -0.05
CA ARG A 56 -4.77 -4.59 -0.04
C ARG A 56 -5.21 -4.97 1.37
N ALA A 57 -4.29 -4.93 2.34
CA ALA A 57 -4.61 -5.23 3.74
C ALA A 57 -5.67 -4.27 4.32
N ALA A 58 -5.63 -2.99 3.95
CA ALA A 58 -6.66 -2.04 4.38
C ALA A 58 -8.04 -2.30 3.74
N MET A 59 -8.10 -2.85 2.53
CA MET A 59 -9.35 -3.28 1.91
C MET A 59 -9.90 -4.55 2.56
N GLU A 60 -9.03 -5.54 2.83
CA GLU A 60 -9.38 -6.78 3.54
C GLU A 60 -9.97 -6.48 4.93
N ASP A 61 -9.41 -5.50 5.64
CA ASP A 61 -9.91 -5.02 6.93
C ASP A 61 -11.15 -4.08 6.82
N GLY A 62 -11.69 -3.86 5.61
CA GLY A 62 -12.85 -3.00 5.37
C GLY A 62 -12.62 -1.51 5.68
N ARG A 63 -11.36 -1.06 5.73
CA ARG A 63 -10.98 0.34 6.00
C ARG A 63 -10.92 1.20 4.75
N LEU A 64 -10.75 0.57 3.58
CA LEU A 64 -10.84 1.19 2.27
C LEU A 64 -11.85 0.44 1.38
N PRO A 65 -12.54 1.12 0.46
CA PRO A 65 -12.54 2.58 0.26
C PRO A 65 -13.25 3.33 1.39
N VAL A 66 -12.86 4.59 1.62
CA VAL A 66 -13.55 5.44 2.61
C VAL A 66 -14.94 5.84 2.09
N PRO A 67 -16.02 5.63 2.88
CA PRO A 67 -17.39 5.91 2.47
C PRO A 67 -17.61 7.33 1.94
N ASP A 68 -18.49 7.47 0.95
CA ASP A 68 -18.82 8.75 0.29
C ASP A 68 -19.61 9.73 1.18
N GLN A 69 -20.08 9.29 2.35
CA GLN A 69 -20.83 10.10 3.31
C GLN A 69 -19.99 11.22 3.95
N LEU A 70 -18.66 11.09 3.92
CA LEU A 70 -17.75 12.09 4.46
C LEU A 70 -17.41 13.16 3.40
N PRO A 71 -17.13 14.42 3.80
CA PRO A 71 -16.63 15.45 2.89
C PRO A 71 -15.38 15.01 2.12
N LEU A 72 -15.23 15.48 0.88
CA LEU A 72 -14.15 15.07 -0.02
C LEU A 72 -12.75 15.21 0.59
N GLU A 73 -12.49 16.31 1.31
CA GLU A 73 -11.21 16.55 1.97
C GLU A 73 -10.98 15.58 3.13
N GLU A 74 -12.00 15.32 3.94
CA GLU A 74 -11.89 14.37 5.04
C GLU A 74 -11.64 12.95 4.52
N ARG A 75 -12.36 12.55 3.46
CA ARG A 75 -12.11 11.28 2.77
C ARG A 75 -10.70 11.18 2.25
N SER A 76 -10.21 12.27 1.66
CA SER A 76 -8.86 12.35 1.12
C SER A 76 -7.81 12.13 2.20
N VAL A 77 -7.94 12.84 3.32
CA VAL A 77 -7.04 12.73 4.48
C VAL A 77 -7.11 11.32 5.07
N ARG A 78 -8.32 10.79 5.27
CA ARG A 78 -8.54 9.46 5.86
C ARG A 78 -7.97 8.34 4.98
N THR A 79 -8.15 8.43 3.67
CA THR A 79 -7.58 7.46 2.72
C THR A 79 -6.06 7.42 2.84
N ALA A 80 -5.40 8.58 2.77
CA ALA A 80 -3.93 8.66 2.88
C ALA A 80 -3.43 8.20 4.26
N ALA A 81 -4.13 8.57 5.34
CA ALA A 81 -3.78 8.18 6.70
C ALA A 81 -3.91 6.66 6.92
N THR A 82 -4.99 6.05 6.42
CA THR A 82 -5.20 4.60 6.46
C THR A 82 -4.07 3.89 5.73
N VAL A 83 -3.80 4.23 4.46
CA VAL A 83 -2.73 3.57 3.70
C VAL A 83 -1.37 3.72 4.41
N LYS A 84 -1.03 4.92 4.89
CA LYS A 84 0.21 5.15 5.66
C LYS A 84 0.29 4.27 6.91
N LYS A 85 -0.81 4.11 7.65
CA LYS A 85 -0.86 3.26 8.85
C LYS A 85 -0.52 1.81 8.51
N TYR A 86 -1.06 1.27 7.41
CA TYR A 86 -0.79 -0.11 7.01
C TYR A 86 0.63 -0.29 6.46
N MET A 87 1.19 0.71 5.77
CA MET A 87 2.60 0.69 5.37
C MET A 87 3.51 0.60 6.60
N LEU A 88 3.24 1.41 7.64
CA LEU A 88 4.01 1.36 8.88
C LEU A 88 3.83 0.03 9.64
N LYS A 89 2.62 -0.54 9.64
CA LYS A 89 2.34 -1.84 10.29
C LYS A 89 3.12 -2.99 9.63
N ALA A 90 3.20 -2.99 8.29
CA ALA A 90 3.98 -3.99 7.56
C ALA A 90 5.45 -3.97 8.02
N ASN A 91 6.05 -2.78 8.09
CA ASN A 91 7.45 -2.61 8.49
C ASN A 91 7.74 -2.99 9.96
N CYS A 92 6.72 -3.07 10.82
CA CYS A 92 6.87 -3.52 12.21
C CYS A 92 6.70 -5.03 12.39
N THR A 93 6.25 -5.77 11.37
CA THR A 93 5.95 -7.21 11.48
C THR A 93 7.16 -8.09 11.14
N ASP A 94 8.25 -7.51 10.67
CA ASP A 94 9.48 -8.22 10.29
C ASP A 94 10.39 -8.65 11.49
N GLU A 95 9.96 -8.47 12.75
CA GLU A 95 10.74 -8.83 13.96
C GLU A 95 10.16 -10.02 14.76
N SER A 96 9.50 -10.98 14.13
CA SER A 96 9.08 -12.23 14.81
C SER A 96 9.09 -13.42 13.86
N THR A 97 10.28 -13.88 13.49
CA THR A 97 10.50 -15.28 13.10
C THR A 97 11.73 -15.77 13.84
N ASP A 98 11.63 -15.85 15.17
CA ASP A 98 12.33 -16.85 15.94
C ASP A 98 11.35 -18.01 16.11
N ASP A 99 11.54 -19.07 15.34
CA ASP A 99 11.07 -20.39 15.71
C ASP A 99 12.26 -21.33 15.56
N GLY A 100 12.84 -21.61 16.73
CA GLY A 100 13.94 -22.52 16.94
C GLY A 100 13.76 -23.82 16.17
N ALA A 101 14.80 -24.18 15.41
CA ALA A 101 14.99 -25.52 14.90
C ALA A 101 15.11 -26.46 16.11
N ASN A 102 13.98 -27.07 16.43
CA ASN A 102 13.79 -28.12 17.40
C ASN A 102 14.73 -29.30 17.07
N THR A 103 15.65 -29.61 17.99
CA THR A 103 16.45 -30.82 17.97
C THR A 103 15.52 -32.04 18.04
N PRO A 104 15.58 -33.01 17.11
CA PRO A 104 15.01 -34.31 17.38
C PRO A 104 16.03 -35.13 18.19
N GLU A 105 15.60 -35.57 19.37
CA GLU A 105 16.24 -36.66 20.13
C GLU A 105 16.47 -37.89 19.24
N LEU A 106 17.49 -38.70 19.57
CA LEU A 106 17.39 -40.16 19.59
C LEU A 106 18.64 -40.78 20.25
N THR A 107 18.39 -41.38 21.41
CA THR A 107 19.03 -42.56 22.06
C THR A 107 20.54 -42.64 22.24
#